data_AF-A0A2E7FH72-F1
#
_entry.id   AF-A0A2E7FH72-F1
#
_cell.length_a   1.000
_cell.length_b   1.000
_cell.length_c   1.000
_cell.angle_alpha   90.00
_cell.angle_beta   90.00
_cell.angle_gamma   90.00
#
_symmetry.space_group_name_H-M   'P 1'
#
loop_
_entity.id
_entity.type
_entity.pdbx_description
1 polymer ?
#
loop_
_entity_poly.entity_id
_entity_poly.type
_entity_poly.pdbx_seq_one_letter_code
_entity_poly.pdbx_strand_id
1 'polypeptide(L)'
;MKYFILAFKQAFNFKGRANRPEFWYFTLFSTIIYIICLFIDNQVLGTSMTESGLIGGIYSLISFIPSFSVTIRRLHDVNKSGWNLLWVFTIIGIPYVLYLEIKKGNDGPNNYGEASTN
;
A
#
# COMPACT_ATOMS: atom_id res chain seq x y z
N MET A 1 -8.50 -5.93 10.53
CA MET A 1 -7.56 -5.26 11.46
C MET A 1 -6.17 -5.91 11.52
N LYS A 2 -6.04 -7.25 11.61
CA LYS A 2 -4.73 -7.94 11.64
C LYS A 2 -3.75 -7.45 10.55
N TYR A 3 -4.19 -7.38 9.29
CA TYR A 3 -3.35 -6.94 8.17
C TYR A 3 -2.94 -5.47 8.24
N PHE A 4 -3.81 -4.59 8.76
CA PHE A 4 -3.48 -3.17 8.93
C PHE A 4 -2.37 -2.99 9.98
N ILE A 5 -2.50 -3.62 11.15
CA ILE A 5 -1.46 -3.59 12.20
C ILE A 5 -0.16 -4.22 11.70
N LEU A 6 -0.26 -5.29 10.90
CA LEU A 6 0.89 -5.99 10.34
C LEU A 6 1.65 -5.12 9.32
N ALA A 7 0.94 -4.36 8.49
CA ALA A 7 1.54 -3.39 7.57
C ALA A 7 2.32 -2.30 8.31
N PHE A 8 1.78 -1.78 9.41
CA PHE A 8 2.47 -0.79 10.25
C PHE A 8 3.66 -1.40 11.01
N LYS A 9 3.54 -2.62 11.54
CA LYS A 9 4.66 -3.33 12.19
C LYS A 9 5.81 -3.61 11.21
N GLN A 10 5.49 -3.91 9.96
CA GLN A 10 6.47 -4.20 8.90
C GLN A 10 6.74 -2.98 8.00
N ALA A 11 6.38 -1.77 8.43
CA ALA A 11 6.53 -0.57 7.61
C ALA A 11 7.98 -0.32 7.18
N PHE A 12 8.95 -0.67 8.03
CA PHE A 12 10.39 -0.57 7.73
C PHE A 12 11.01 -1.88 7.22
N ASN A 13 10.22 -2.95 7.09
CA ASN A 13 10.69 -4.22 6.54
C ASN A 13 10.31 -4.33 5.06
N PHE A 14 11.30 -4.15 4.20
CA PHE A 14 11.15 -4.30 2.75
C PHE A 14 11.46 -5.71 2.25
N LYS A 15 11.88 -6.61 3.15
CA LYS A 15 12.19 -8.01 2.81
C LYS A 15 10.96 -8.89 3.05
N GLY A 16 10.81 -9.90 2.20
CA GLY A 16 9.69 -10.84 2.24
C GLY A 16 8.58 -10.52 1.25
N ARG A 17 7.44 -11.20 1.44
CA ARG A 17 6.31 -11.25 0.49
C ARG A 17 5.01 -10.88 1.19
N ALA A 18 4.18 -10.09 0.50
CA ALA A 18 2.83 -9.76 0.96
C ALA A 18 1.79 -10.47 0.07
N ASN A 19 0.88 -11.21 0.70
CA ASN A 19 -0.20 -11.88 -0.02
C ASN A 19 -1.23 -10.86 -0.53
N ARG A 20 -1.99 -11.24 -1.55
CA ARG A 20 -3.10 -10.43 -2.09
C ARG A 20 -4.04 -9.87 -1.00
N PRO A 21 -4.52 -10.66 -0.02
CA PRO A 21 -5.43 -10.14 1.00
C PRO A 21 -4.74 -9.10 1.89
N GLU A 22 -3.46 -9.30 2.24
CA GLU A 22 -2.70 -8.34 3.05
C GLU A 22 -2.65 -6.96 2.37
N PHE A 23 -2.31 -6.93 1.06
CA PHE A 23 -2.25 -5.71 0.27
C PHE A 23 -3.62 -5.04 0.12
N TRP A 24 -4.64 -5.78 -0.30
CA TRP A 24 -5.96 -5.20 -0.59
C TRP A 24 -6.71 -4.78 0.68
N TYR A 25 -6.62 -5.54 1.78
CA TYR A 25 -7.21 -5.12 3.04
C TYR A 25 -6.49 -3.90 3.61
N PHE A 26 -5.15 -3.84 3.56
CA PHE A 26 -4.42 -2.65 3.97
C PHE A 26 -4.86 -1.42 3.16
N THR A 27 -4.88 -1.53 1.83
CA THR A 27 -5.30 -0.45 0.93
C THR A 27 -6.71 0.02 1.26
N LEU A 28 -7.67 -0.91 1.40
CA LEU A 28 -9.06 -0.59 1.74
C LEU A 28 -9.18 0.14 3.09
N PHE A 29 -8.55 -0.37 4.15
CA PHE A 29 -8.60 0.28 5.47
C PHE A 29 -7.94 1.66 5.46
N SER A 30 -6.79 1.80 4.79
CA SER A 30 -6.10 3.08 4.65
C SER A 30 -6.92 4.11 3.86
N THR A 31 -7.60 3.67 2.79
CA THR A 31 -8.53 4.53 2.03
C THR A 31 -9.72 4.98 2.88
N ILE A 32 -10.32 4.09 3.67
CA ILE A 32 -11.44 4.46 4.56
C ILE A 32 -10.98 5.49 5.60
N ILE A 33 -9.84 5.27 6.26
CA ILE A 33 -9.33 6.21 7.26
C ILE A 33 -9.03 7.56 6.61
N TYR A 34 -8.44 7.57 5.41
CA TYR A 34 -8.17 8.80 4.68
C TYR A 34 -9.45 9.58 4.35
N ILE A 35 -10.50 8.91 3.88
CA ILE A 35 -11.81 9.55 3.62
C ILE A 35 -12.39 10.16 4.91
N ILE A 36 -12.27 9.46 6.04
CA ILE A 36 -12.71 9.98 7.35
C ILE A 36 -11.91 11.23 7.74
N CYS A 37 -10.58 11.23 7.54
CA CYS A 37 -9.75 12.41 7.80
C CYS A 37 -10.19 13.61 6.95
N LEU A 38 -10.44 13.43 5.66
CA LEU A 38 -10.93 14.50 4.78
C LEU A 38 -12.29 15.05 5.23
N PHE A 39 -13.19 14.19 5.71
CA PHE A 39 -14.48 14.61 6.25
C PHE A 39 -14.31 15.44 7.53
N ILE A 40 -13.42 15.03 8.44
CA ILE A 40 -13.12 15.77 9.68
C ILE A 40 -12.49 17.13 9.33
N ASP A 41 -11.51 17.18 8.43
CA ASP A 41 -10.89 18.44 7.99
C ASP A 41 -11.95 19.41 7.45
N ASN A 42 -12.86 18.93 6.60
CA ASN A 42 -13.92 19.76 6.04
C ASN A 42 -14.90 20.29 7.09
N GLN A 43 -15.32 19.46 8.05
CA GLN A 43 -16.30 19.82 9.08
C GLN A 43 -15.72 20.64 10.23
N VAL A 44 -14.46 20.43 10.60
CA VAL A 44 -13.82 21.04 11.77
C VAL A 44 -12.98 22.27 11.39
N LEU A 45 -12.23 22.20 10.29
CA LEU A 45 -11.27 23.24 9.90
C LEU A 45 -11.79 24.11 8.74
N GLY A 46 -12.93 23.76 8.14
CA GLY A 46 -13.53 24.54 7.06
C GLY A 46 -12.73 24.54 5.76
N THR A 47 -11.72 23.66 5.63
CA THR A 47 -10.95 23.49 4.40
C THR A 47 -11.81 22.81 3.34
N SER A 48 -11.79 23.31 2.11
CA SER A 48 -12.51 22.71 1.00
C SER A 48 -12.00 21.27 0.76
N MET A 49 -12.85 20.34 0.30
CA MET A 49 -12.43 18.94 0.03
C MET A 49 -11.33 18.83 -1.03
N THR A 50 -11.08 19.90 -1.77
CA THR A 50 -10.01 20.05 -2.76
C THR A 50 -8.67 20.47 -2.15
N GLU A 51 -8.68 21.00 -0.93
CA GLU A 51 -7.47 21.35 -0.19
C GLU A 51 -7.08 20.20 0.73
N SER A 52 -5.80 19.81 0.69
CA SER A 52 -5.25 18.86 1.65
C SER A 52 -5.31 19.47 3.05
N GLY A 53 -6.35 19.14 3.80
CA GLY A 53 -6.50 19.53 5.20
C GLY A 53 -5.32 19.03 6.05
N LEU A 54 -5.08 19.69 7.19
CA LEU A 54 -3.94 19.39 8.05
C LEU A 54 -3.94 17.93 8.52
N ILE A 55 -5.11 17.39 8.88
CA ILE A 55 -5.21 16.03 9.42
C ILE A 55 -5.00 15.00 8.31
N GLY A 56 -5.63 15.19 7.15
CA GLY A 56 -5.44 14.34 5.97
C GLY A 56 -4.00 14.34 5.47
N GLY A 57 -3.33 15.50 5.49
CA GLY A 57 -1.92 15.64 5.14
C GLY A 57 -1.00 14.86 6.09
N ILE A 58 -1.20 14.99 7.41
CA ILE A 58 -0.42 14.25 8.42
C ILE A 58 -0.64 12.74 8.27
N TYR A 59 -1.90 12.31 8.10
CA TYR A 59 -2.21 10.89 7.92
C TYR A 59 -1.56 10.31 6.66
N SER A 60 -1.57 11.07 5.56
CA SER A 60 -0.90 10.68 4.32
C SER A 60 0.60 10.44 4.51
N LEU A 61 1.29 11.35 5.22
CA LEU A 61 2.72 11.22 5.52
C LEU A 61 3.03 9.98 6.37
N ILE A 62 2.23 9.74 7.42
CA ILE A 62 2.41 8.57 8.29
C ILE A 62 2.16 7.27 7.52
N SER A 63 1.15 7.24 6.67
CA SER A 63 0.75 6.05 5.91
C SER A 63 1.60 5.81 4.65
N PHE A 64 2.40 6.80 4.23
CA PHE A 64 3.25 6.72 3.05
C PHE A 64 4.28 5.58 3.17
N ILE A 65 5.01 5.51 4.29
CA ILE A 65 6.05 4.49 4.50
C ILE A 65 5.45 3.07 4.52
N PRO A 66 4.40 2.76 5.31
CA PRO A 66 3.73 1.46 5.26
C PRO A 66 3.23 1.10 3.86
N SER A 67 2.62 2.04 3.14
CA SER A 67 2.08 1.81 1.79
C SER A 67 3.19 1.44 0.81
N PHE A 68 4.31 2.14 0.87
CA PHE A 68 5.48 1.85 0.04
C PHE A 68 6.07 0.47 0.35
N SER A 69 6.23 0.13 1.64
CA SER A 69 6.73 -1.18 2.08
C SER A 69 5.84 -2.34 1.63
N VAL A 70 4.52 -2.23 1.84
CA VAL A 70 3.56 -3.27 1.46
C VAL A 70 3.53 -3.47 -0.07
N THR A 71 3.64 -2.38 -0.84
CA THR A 71 3.70 -2.45 -2.31
C THR A 71 4.96 -3.16 -2.81
N ILE A 72 6.13 -2.87 -2.23
CA ILE A 72 7.38 -3.58 -2.56
C ILE A 72 7.27 -5.07 -2.24
N ARG A 73 6.78 -5.42 -1.04
CA ARG A 73 6.57 -6.83 -0.65
C ARG A 73 5.53 -7.53 -1.54
N ARG A 74 4.57 -6.78 -2.09
CA ARG A 74 3.61 -7.29 -3.06
C ARG A 74 4.24 -7.58 -4.42
N LEU A 75 5.14 -6.73 -4.91
CA LEU A 75 5.90 -6.98 -6.13
C LEU A 75 6.83 -8.19 -5.97
N HIS A 76 7.43 -8.35 -4.79
CA HIS A 76 8.22 -9.53 -4.46
C HIS A 76 7.40 -10.83 -4.51
N ASP A 77 6.11 -10.78 -4.18
CA ASP A 77 5.22 -11.95 -4.21
C ASP A 77 5.00 -12.49 -5.63
N VAL A 78 5.00 -11.61 -6.64
CA VAL A 78 4.96 -11.99 -8.08
C VAL A 78 6.35 -12.17 -8.70
N ASN A 79 7.38 -12.34 -7.86
CA ASN A 79 8.78 -12.51 -8.22
C ASN A 79 9.33 -11.36 -9.09
N LYS A 80 8.89 -10.13 -8.82
CA LYS A 80 9.41 -8.90 -9.42
C LYS A 80 10.15 -8.07 -8.37
N SER A 81 11.14 -7.29 -8.81
CA SER A 81 11.87 -6.40 -7.92
C SER A 81 11.00 -5.22 -7.47
N GLY A 82 11.26 -4.69 -6.28
CA GLY A 82 10.61 -3.46 -5.80
C GLY A 82 10.82 -2.25 -6.72
N TRP A 83 11.89 -2.26 -7.53
CA TRP A 83 12.14 -1.25 -8.57
C TRP A 83 11.04 -1.19 -9.64
N ASN A 84 10.26 -2.26 -9.83
CA ASN A 84 9.12 -2.23 -10.74
C ASN A 84 8.05 -1.22 -10.33
N LEU A 85 8.04 -0.76 -9.07
CA LEU A 85 7.15 0.30 -8.62
C LEU A 85 7.40 1.63 -9.35
N LEU A 86 8.64 1.91 -9.77
CA LEU A 86 8.98 3.16 -10.47
C LEU A 86 8.25 3.31 -11.82
N TRP A 87 7.76 2.22 -12.40
CA TRP A 87 6.92 2.29 -13.59
C TRP A 87 5.66 3.13 -13.39
N VAL A 88 5.20 3.34 -12.15
CA VAL A 88 4.07 4.24 -11.85
C VAL A 88 4.30 5.69 -12.30
N PHE A 89 5.57 6.13 -12.39
CA PHE A 89 5.89 7.47 -12.90
C PHE A 89 5.74 7.59 -14.41
N THR A 90 5.61 6.46 -15.10
CA THR A 90 5.26 6.44 -16.51
C THR A 90 3.75 6.25 -16.63
N ILE A 91 3.07 7.08 -17.43
CA ILE A 91 1.62 6.99 -17.64
C ILE A 91 1.23 5.55 -18.07
N ILE A 92 2.06 4.92 -18.91
CA ILE A 92 1.88 3.55 -19.41
C ILE A 92 2.17 2.49 -18.34
N GLY A 93 3.04 2.78 -17.37
CA GLY A 93 3.42 1.83 -16.33
C GLY A 93 2.46 1.78 -15.15
N ILE A 94 1.57 2.76 -14.98
CA ILE A 94 0.47 2.70 -14.00
C ILE A 94 -0.39 1.42 -14.17
N PRO A 95 -0.98 1.14 -15.35
CA PRO A 95 -1.77 -0.09 -15.53
C PRO A 95 -0.91 -1.36 -15.39
N TYR A 96 0.39 -1.30 -15.70
CA TYR A 96 1.30 -2.41 -15.51
C TYR A 96 1.50 -2.74 -14.01
N VAL A 97 1.76 -1.74 -13.18
CA VAL A 97 1.93 -1.93 -11.72
C VAL A 97 0.62 -2.43 -11.10
N LEU A 98 -0.52 -1.83 -11.45
CA LEU A 98 -1.84 -2.30 -11.00
C LEU A 98 -2.10 -3.77 -11.39
N TYR A 99 -1.73 -4.15 -12.62
CA TYR A 99 -1.81 -5.55 -13.05
C TYR A 99 -0.98 -6.47 -12.15
N LEU A 100 0.25 -6.08 -11.78
CA LEU A 100 1.10 -6.87 -10.88
C LEU A 100 0.51 -6.98 -9.47
N GLU A 101 -0.10 -5.91 -8.95
CA GLU A 101 -0.78 -5.90 -7.65
C GLU A 101 -2.00 -6.83 -7.61
N ILE A 102 -2.69 -7.00 -8.73
CA ILE A 102 -3.81 -7.92 -8.88
C ILE A 102 -3.35 -9.36 -9.13
N LYS A 103 -2.27 -9.60 -9.89
CA LYS A 103 -1.81 -10.93 -10.35
C LYS A 103 -1.54 -11.93 -9.21
N LYS A 104 -1.75 -13.23 -9.41
CA LYS A 104 -1.54 -14.23 -8.32
C LYS A 104 -0.04 -14.30 -8.02
N GLY A 105 0.29 -14.31 -6.73
CA GLY A 105 1.64 -14.61 -6.25
C GLY A 105 2.09 -16.00 -6.67
N ASN A 106 3.39 -16.24 -6.62
CA ASN A 106 3.95 -17.55 -6.92
C ASN A 106 3.59 -18.55 -5.81
N ASP A 107 3.03 -19.72 -6.18
CA ASP A 107 2.65 -20.75 -5.20
C ASP A 107 3.87 -21.45 -4.55
N GLY A 108 5.04 -21.38 -5.18
CA GLY A 108 6.30 -21.95 -4.69
C GLY A 108 7.27 -20.93 -4.08
N PRO A 109 8.46 -21.40 -3.63
CA PRO A 109 9.53 -20.51 -3.23
C PRO A 109 9.95 -19.61 -4.39
N ASN A 110 10.25 -18.34 -4.10
CA ASN A 110 10.76 -17.39 -5.07
C ASN A 110 12.03 -16.70 -4.53
N ASN A 111 12.61 -15.78 -5.31
CA ASN A 111 13.85 -15.08 -4.94
C ASN A 111 13.75 -14.24 -3.65
N TYR A 112 12.54 -14.05 -3.11
CA TYR A 112 12.23 -13.22 -1.96
C TYR A 112 11.70 -14.03 -0.76
N GLY A 113 11.65 -15.36 -0.86
CA GLY A 113 11.29 -16.27 0.23
C GLY A 113 10.18 -17.27 -0.11
N GLU A 114 9.81 -18.07 0.89
CA GLU A 114 8.69 -19.01 0.80
C GLU A 114 7.35 -18.29 0.60
N ALA A 115 6.35 -19.00 0.07
CA ALA A 115 5.00 -18.47 -0.07
C ALA A 115 4.47 -18.02 1.29
N SER A 116 3.95 -16.80 1.38
CA SER A 116 3.37 -16.32 2.63
C SER A 116 2.16 -17.19 2.96
N THR A 117 2.18 -17.84 4.13
CA THR A 117 1.15 -18.77 4.59
C THR A 117 -0.02 -18.07 5.29
N ASN A 118 -0.08 -16.73 5.23
CA ASN A 118 -1.07 -15.88 5.88
C ASN A 118 -2.39 -15.72 5.13
#